data_AF-A0A1S2F1T3-F1
#
_entry.id   AF-A0A1S2F1T3-F1
#
_cell.length_a   1.000
_cell.length_b   1.000
_cell.length_c   1.000
_cell.angle_alpha   90.00
_cell.angle_beta   90.00
_cell.angle_gamma   90.00
#
_symmetry.space_group_name_H-M   'P 1'
#
loop_
_entity.id
_entity.type
_entity.pdbx_description
1 polymer ?
#
loop_
_entity_poly.entity_id
_entity_poly.type
_entity_poly.pdbx_seq_one_letter_code
_entity_poly.pdbx_strand_id
1 'polypeptide(L)'
;MSMECIVHFTVGHKEGPKKLRGLIFVDKGENPTGQQLLDMFHEMEYKVVPDSHDELLFKPENPAESYTYIRVNELDMGQEKYTEDRNLKSLLNELLPKQRTGL
;
A
#
# COMPACT_ATOMS: atom_id res chain seq x y z
N MET A 1 17.32 12.72 9.85
CA MET A 1 15.97 12.96 10.40
C MET A 1 15.04 12.21 9.48
N SER A 2 14.55 11.04 9.89
CA SER A 2 13.64 10.22 9.09
C SER A 2 12.26 10.86 9.05
N MET A 3 11.53 10.67 7.96
CA MET A 3 10.18 11.15 7.73
C MET A 3 9.21 9.98 7.90
N GLU A 4 8.07 10.27 8.52
CA GLU A 4 7.05 9.28 8.84
C GLU A 4 5.96 9.34 7.77
N CYS A 5 5.88 8.30 6.93
CA CYS A 5 4.82 8.13 5.97
C CYS A 5 3.71 7.25 6.57
N ILE A 6 2.50 7.82 6.71
CA ILE A 6 1.33 7.14 7.21
C ILE A 6 0.48 6.66 6.04
N VAL A 7 0.30 5.35 5.95
CA VAL A 7 -0.51 4.69 4.93
C VAL A 7 -1.89 4.40 5.46
N HIS A 8 -2.91 5.05 4.91
CA HIS A 8 -4.31 4.77 5.22
C HIS A 8 -4.87 3.75 4.24
N PHE A 9 -5.25 2.58 4.75
CA PHE A 9 -5.76 1.50 3.91
C PHE A 9 -6.99 0.84 4.53
N THR A 10 -7.79 0.23 3.66
CA THR A 10 -8.99 -0.52 4.02
C THR A 10 -8.74 -1.99 3.72
N VAL A 11 -8.86 -2.84 4.73
CA VAL A 11 -8.81 -4.30 4.60
C VAL A 11 -10.23 -4.83 4.49
N GLY A 12 -10.59 -5.42 3.35
CA GLY A 12 -11.85 -6.11 3.18
C GLY A 12 -11.82 -7.45 3.90
N HIS A 13 -12.66 -7.63 4.93
CA HIS A 13 -12.91 -8.94 5.54
C HIS A 13 -14.32 -9.44 5.18
N LYS A 14 -14.57 -10.73 5.37
CA LYS A 14 -15.92 -11.31 5.21
C LYS A 14 -16.95 -10.68 6.14
N GLU A 15 -16.52 -10.22 7.32
CA GLU A 15 -17.37 -9.56 8.31
C GLU A 15 -17.59 -8.07 8.01
N GLY A 16 -16.73 -7.47 7.18
CA GLY A 16 -16.82 -6.07 6.79
C GLY A 16 -15.46 -5.42 6.53
N PRO A 17 -15.42 -4.26 5.84
CA PRO A 17 -14.18 -3.52 5.62
C PRO A 17 -13.67 -2.86 6.90
N LYS A 18 -12.39 -3.07 7.23
CA LYS A 18 -11.70 -2.46 8.38
C LYS A 18 -10.70 -1.42 7.89
N LYS A 19 -10.77 -0.21 8.43
CA LYS A 19 -9.80 0.85 8.13
C LYS A 19 -8.62 0.75 9.09
N LEU A 20 -7.42 0.68 8.53
CA LEU A 20 -6.17 0.58 9.27
C LEU A 20 -5.19 1.66 8.80
N ARG A 21 -4.16 1.85 9.61
CA ARG A 21 -3.08 2.80 9.35
C ARG A 21 -1.76 2.06 9.52
N GLY A 22 -0.95 2.10 8.49
CA GLY A 22 0.42 1.62 8.50
C GLY A 22 1.38 2.81 8.60
N LEU A 23 2.57 2.55 9.11
CA LEU A 23 3.61 3.56 9.26
C LEU A 23 4.86 3.04 8.55
N ILE A 24 5.42 3.86 7.67
CA ILE A 24 6.67 3.60 6.97
C ILE A 24 7.64 4.72 7.31
N PHE A 25 8.84 4.34 7.77
CA PHE A 25 9.92 5.29 7.98
C PHE A 25 10.73 5.42 6.68
N VAL A 26 10.81 6.65 6.16
CA VAL A 26 11.58 6.98 4.95
C VAL A 26 12.65 8.02 5.27
N ASP A 27 13.68 8.07 4.44
CA ASP A 27 14.69 9.12 4.55
C ASP A 27 14.15 10.46 4.04
N LYS A 28 14.73 11.55 4.56
CA LYS A 28 14.21 12.90 4.30
C LYS A 28 14.38 13.27 2.82
N GLY A 29 13.26 13.52 2.15
CA GLY A 29 13.23 13.89 0.73
C GLY A 29 13.16 12.69 -0.21
N GLU A 30 12.99 11.48 0.32
CA GLU A 30 12.75 10.28 -0.47
C GLU A 30 11.30 9.80 -0.31
N ASN A 31 10.76 9.17 -1.35
CA ASN A 31 9.46 8.53 -1.32
C ASN A 31 9.58 7.08 -0.82
N PRO A 32 8.59 6.53 -0.09
CA PRO A 32 8.61 5.14 0.36
C PRO A 32 8.66 4.21 -0.84
N THR A 33 9.60 3.28 -0.90
CA THR A 33 9.63 2.31 -2.01
C THR A 33 8.44 1.36 -1.93
N GLY A 34 8.00 0.81 -3.06
CA GLY A 34 6.95 -0.21 -3.07
C GLY A 34 7.31 -1.44 -2.24
N GLN A 35 8.61 -1.76 -2.13
CA GLN A 35 9.08 -2.83 -1.26
C GLN A 35 8.84 -2.50 0.22
N GLN A 36 9.08 -1.26 0.67
CA GLN A 36 8.78 -0.83 2.05
C GLN A 36 7.28 -0.86 2.35
N LEU A 37 6.45 -0.55 1.36
CA LEU A 37 5.00 -0.66 1.50
C LEU A 37 4.57 -2.13 1.70
N LEU A 38 5.11 -3.05 0.90
CA LEU A 38 4.86 -4.49 1.04
C LEU A 38 5.42 -5.05 2.35
N ASP A 39 6.62 -4.61 2.75
CA ASP A 39 7.26 -5.01 4.00
C ASP A 39 6.42 -4.57 5.20
N MET A 40 5.92 -3.33 5.20
CA MET A 40 4.98 -2.83 6.21
C MET A 40 3.71 -3.70 6.29
N PHE A 41 3.11 -4.07 5.16
CA PHE A 41 1.97 -5.00 5.18
C PHE A 41 2.37 -6.35 5.76
N HIS A 42 3.52 -6.89 5.37
CA HIS A 42 4.03 -8.17 5.86
C HIS A 42 4.31 -8.15 7.37
N GLU A 43 4.88 -7.07 7.91
CA GLU A 43 5.08 -6.87 9.36
C GLU A 43 3.75 -6.80 10.13
N MET A 44 2.69 -6.30 9.49
CA MET A 44 1.33 -6.32 10.01
C MET A 44 0.61 -7.67 9.78
N GLU A 45 1.35 -8.72 9.42
CA GLU A 45 0.86 -10.07 9.09
C GLU A 45 -0.05 -10.12 7.83
N TYR A 46 -0.05 -9.07 7.01
CA TYR A 46 -0.77 -9.01 5.75
C TYR A 46 0.17 -9.34 4.57
N LYS A 47 0.13 -10.58 4.11
CA LYS A 47 0.84 -11.02 2.92
C LYS A 47 0.05 -10.70 1.67
N VAL A 48 0.46 -9.67 0.94
CA VAL A 48 -0.29 -9.16 -0.21
C VAL A 48 0.58 -8.93 -1.43
N VAL A 49 -0.06 -9.02 -2.60
CA VAL A 49 0.50 -8.71 -3.91
C VAL A 49 -0.32 -7.60 -4.57
N PRO A 50 0.32 -6.65 -5.26
CA PRO A 50 -0.39 -5.62 -6.02
C PRO A 50 -1.21 -6.25 -7.15
N ASP A 51 -2.42 -5.73 -7.36
CA ASP A 51 -3.27 -6.17 -8.46
C ASP A 51 -2.76 -5.63 -9.81
N SER A 52 -2.82 -6.45 -10.85
CA SER A 52 -2.33 -6.06 -12.18
C SER A 52 -3.18 -5.00 -12.87
N HIS A 53 -4.44 -4.82 -12.44
CA HIS A 53 -5.40 -3.89 -13.02
C HIS A 53 -5.61 -2.63 -12.16
N ASP A 54 -5.46 -2.73 -10.83
CA ASP A 54 -5.63 -1.60 -9.92
C ASP A 54 -4.48 -1.48 -8.91
N GLU A 55 -3.68 -0.43 -9.06
CA GLU A 55 -2.46 -0.17 -8.28
C GLU A 55 -2.76 0.23 -6.83
N LEU A 56 -4.00 0.64 -6.54
CA LEU A 56 -4.47 0.89 -5.18
C LEU A 56 -4.92 -0.39 -4.48
N LEU A 57 -5.11 -1.48 -5.22
CA LEU A 57 -5.67 -2.73 -4.72
C LEU A 57 -4.58 -3.78 -4.58
N PHE A 58 -4.51 -4.38 -3.41
CA PHE A 58 -3.63 -5.46 -3.08
C PHE A 58 -4.47 -6.67 -2.70
N LYS A 59 -4.12 -7.82 -3.27
CA LYS A 59 -4.81 -9.08 -3.00
C LYS A 59 -3.96 -9.93 -2.07
N PRO A 60 -4.58 -10.73 -1.19
CA PRO A 60 -3.82 -11.70 -0.41
C PRO A 60 -3.06 -12.64 -1.35
N GLU A 61 -1.80 -12.92 -1.02
CA GLU A 61 -1.04 -13.98 -1.72
C GLU A 61 -1.71 -15.34 -1.56
N ASN A 62 -2.30 -15.56 -0.37
CA ASN A 62 -3.03 -16.77 -0.05
C ASN A 62 -4.55 -16.50 0.00
N PRO A 63 -5.36 -17.06 -0.91
CA PRO A 63 -6.80 -16.85 -0.90
C PRO A 63 -7.52 -17.47 0.31
N ALA A 64 -6.82 -18.25 1.14
CA ALA A 64 -7.36 -18.80 2.40
C ALA A 64 -7.31 -17.80 3.58
N GLU A 65 -6.72 -16.61 3.39
CA GLU A 65 -6.64 -15.58 4.43
C GLU A 65 -8.02 -15.05 4.85
N SER A 66 -8.09 -14.50 6.06
CA SER A 66 -9.33 -13.92 6.62
C SER A 66 -9.75 -12.61 5.94
N TYR A 67 -8.87 -12.01 5.13
CA TYR A 67 -9.12 -10.80 4.35
C TYR A 67 -9.13 -11.11 2.85
N THR A 68 -9.95 -10.38 2.10
CA THR A 68 -10.17 -10.59 0.66
C THR A 68 -9.41 -9.57 -0.20
N TYR A 69 -9.19 -8.36 0.31
CA TYR A 69 -8.41 -7.33 -0.37
C TYR A 69 -7.88 -6.29 0.63
N ILE A 70 -6.84 -5.57 0.24
CA ILE A 70 -6.38 -4.35 0.88
C ILE A 70 -6.43 -3.23 -0.15
N ARG A 71 -7.04 -2.11 0.19
CA ARG A 71 -7.11 -0.93 -0.68
C ARG A 71 -6.45 0.25 0.00
N VAL A 72 -5.43 0.83 -0.60
CA VAL A 72 -4.83 2.08 -0.11
C VAL A 72 -5.74 3.24 -0.52
N ASN A 73 -6.21 4.00 0.46
CA ASN A 73 -7.10 5.14 0.22
C ASN A 73 -6.36 6.49 0.35
N GLU A 74 -5.32 6.56 1.19
CA GLU A 74 -4.54 7.77 1.38
C GLU A 74 -3.09 7.44 1.81
N LEU A 75 -2.14 8.24 1.34
CA LEU A 75 -0.75 8.27 1.79
C LEU A 75 -0.43 9.66 2.32
N ASP A 76 -0.12 9.76 3.59
CA ASP A 76 0.35 10.99 4.22
C ASP A 76 1.86 10.87 4.39
N MET A 77 2.63 11.64 3.65
CA MET A 77 4.09 11.63 3.78
C MET A 77 4.58 12.57 4.90
N GLY A 78 3.70 13.31 5.56
CA GLY A 78 4.04 14.34 6.55
C GLY A 78 4.18 15.75 5.94
N GLN A 79 4.81 15.89 4.77
CA GLN A 79 4.87 17.17 4.03
C GLN A 79 3.77 17.28 2.96
N GLU A 80 3.41 16.15 2.35
CA GLU A 80 2.39 16.06 1.30
C GLU A 80 1.40 14.94 1.63
N LYS A 81 0.13 15.14 1.28
CA LYS A 81 -0.93 14.14 1.45
C LYS A 81 -1.50 13.78 0.09
N TYR A 82 -1.52 12.49 -0.21
CA TYR A 82 -2.06 11.91 -1.44
C TYR A 82 -3.31 11.12 -1.08
N THR A 83 -4.48 11.64 -1.43
CA THR A 83 -5.77 10.95 -1.28
C THR A 83 -6.09 10.13 -2.52
N GLU A 84 -7.16 9.34 -2.51
CA GLU A 84 -7.69 8.42 -3.54
C GLU A 84 -8.04 9.05 -4.93
N ASP A 85 -7.29 10.08 -5.32
CA ASP A 85 -7.29 10.79 -6.59
C ASP A 85 -6.19 10.28 -7.52
N ARG A 86 -6.13 10.84 -8.74
CA ARG A 86 -5.10 10.52 -9.75
C ARG A 86 -3.67 10.58 -9.21
N ASN A 87 -3.40 11.42 -8.21
CA ASN A 87 -2.07 11.57 -7.62
C ASN A 87 -1.62 10.33 -6.86
N LEU A 88 -2.49 9.71 -6.05
CA LEU A 88 -2.14 8.50 -5.30
C LEU A 88 -1.86 7.31 -6.23
N LYS A 89 -2.64 7.18 -7.30
CA LYS A 89 -2.41 6.15 -8.32
C LYS A 89 -1.07 6.32 -9.01
N SER A 90 -0.75 7.53 -9.46
CA SER A 90 0.54 7.83 -10.08
C SER A 90 1.70 7.55 -9.12
N LEU A 91 1.58 7.98 -7.87
CA LEU A 91 2.58 7.72 -6.85
C LEU A 91 2.78 6.21 -6.65
N LEU A 92 1.71 5.45 -6.37
CA LEU A 92 1.84 3.99 -6.20
C LEU A 92 2.42 3.30 -7.43
N ASN A 93 2.15 3.78 -8.65
CA ASN A 93 2.76 3.27 -9.89
C ASN A 93 4.28 3.53 -9.94
N GLU A 94 4.73 4.70 -9.49
CA GLU A 94 6.16 5.01 -9.37
C GLU A 94 6.84 4.17 -8.28
N LEU A 95 6.14 3.91 -7.17
CA LEU A 95 6.66 3.17 -6.03
C LEU A 95 6.71 1.65 -6.26
N LEU A 96 5.64 1.11 -6.85
CA LEU A 96 5.52 -0.27 -7.27
C LEU A 96 5.77 -0.27 -8.76
N PRO A 97 7.04 -0.27 -9.22
CA PRO A 97 7.31 -0.43 -10.63
C PRO A 97 6.57 -1.69 -11.03
N LYS A 98 5.53 -1.54 -11.87
CA LYS A 98 4.74 -2.67 -12.35
C LYS A 98 5.77 -3.70 -12.71
N GLN A 99 5.80 -4.82 -12.00
CA GLN A 99 6.60 -5.93 -12.44
C GLN A 99 6.02 -6.18 -13.83
N ARG A 100 6.74 -5.71 -14.85
CA ARG A 100 6.63 -6.27 -16.17
C ARG A 100 6.97 -7.71 -15.86
N THR A 101 5.94 -8.53 -15.69
CA THR A 101 6.02 -9.96 -15.93
C THR A 101 6.36 -10.05 -17.41
N GLY A 102 7.60 -9.71 -17.72
CA GLY A 102 8.27 -10.07 -18.94
C GLY A 102 8.74 -11.48 -18.67
N LEU A 103 8.01 -12.43 -19.24
CA LEU A 103 8.49 -13.59 -19.99
C LEU A 103 7.31 -14.50 -20.31
#